data_AF-A0A314Y0V3-F1
#
_entry.id   AF-A0A314Y0V3-F1
#
_cell.length_a   1.000
_cell.length_b   1.000
_cell.length_c   1.000
_cell.angle_alpha   90.00
_cell.angle_beta   90.00
_cell.angle_gamma   90.00
#
_symmetry.space_group_name_H-M   'P 1'
#
loop_
_entity.id
_entity.type
_entity.pdbx_description
1 polymer ?
#
loop_
_entity_poly.entity_id
_entity_poly.type
_entity_poly.pdbx_seq_one_letter_code
_entity_poly.pdbx_strand_id
1 'polypeptide(L)'
;MASVCPLFRTLANTPQVWNTISMAKYPDHPSWYHDNPAVQLFLQQCRACENPESIFREAFEVFFMQGNVEALYGMRIAATAGHMEAAYIVGLLGMSGIGQSKEDALEFLCSLNQRNNIDMKGTRDALRRRLSRVWNVARHIVDMFYYGKIKFNHCSACNNNEWCFVIEGWPTEAKINPSFWTCCNRCKWHRESVFWFKVMRVYVVPGNPYPYN
;
A
#
# COMPACT_ATOMS: atom_id res chain seq x y z
N MET A 1 -1.69 11.91 36.20
CA MET A 1 -2.14 13.29 36.47
C MET A 1 -2.73 14.00 35.24
N ALA A 2 -2.29 13.72 34.00
CA ALA A 2 -2.87 14.35 32.79
C ALA A 2 -4.36 14.00 32.51
N SER A 3 -4.85 12.84 32.96
CA SER A 3 -6.22 12.37 32.70
C SER A 3 -7.33 13.09 33.49
N VAL A 4 -6.98 13.99 34.42
CA VAL A 4 -7.94 14.67 35.32
C VAL A 4 -8.12 16.15 34.95
N CYS A 5 -7.30 16.70 34.04
CA CYS A 5 -7.45 18.08 33.58
C CYS A 5 -8.60 18.19 32.56
N PRO A 6 -9.68 18.95 32.83
CA PRO A 6 -10.81 19.08 31.90
C PRO A 6 -10.38 19.65 30.55
N LEU A 7 -9.44 20.60 30.54
CA LEU A 7 -8.94 21.22 29.32
C LEU A 7 -8.14 20.24 28.47
N PHE A 8 -7.31 19.40 29.10
CA PHE A 8 -6.62 18.31 28.41
C PHE A 8 -7.61 17.30 27.84
N ARG A 9 -8.64 16.93 28.62
CA ARG A 9 -9.69 16.02 28.15
C ARG A 9 -10.44 16.60 26.95
N THR A 10 -10.77 17.88 26.96
CA THR A 10 -11.44 18.53 25.81
C THR A 10 -10.54 18.54 24.58
N LEU A 11 -9.27 18.98 24.71
CA LEU A 11 -8.32 19.02 23.60
C LEU A 11 -8.03 17.63 23.02
N ALA A 12 -7.84 16.64 23.88
CA ALA A 12 -7.58 15.25 23.47
C ALA A 12 -8.77 14.61 22.74
N ASN A 13 -9.99 15.14 22.89
CA ASN A 13 -11.19 14.65 22.22
C ASN A 13 -11.59 15.49 21.00
N THR A 14 -10.71 16.38 20.51
CA THR A 14 -10.98 17.13 19.27
C THR A 14 -10.89 16.24 18.04
N PRO A 15 -11.70 16.47 16.99
CA PRO A 15 -11.65 15.68 15.76
C PRO A 15 -10.26 15.64 15.11
N GLN A 16 -9.48 16.72 15.21
CA GLN A 16 -8.13 16.80 14.67
C GLN A 16 -7.16 15.83 15.35
N VAL A 17 -7.30 15.63 16.67
CA VAL A 17 -6.50 14.63 17.39
C VAL A 17 -6.87 13.24 16.92
N TRP A 18 -8.16 12.92 16.83
CA TRP A 18 -8.63 11.62 16.35
C TRP A 18 -8.26 11.33 14.89
N ASN A 19 -8.22 12.37 14.05
CA ASN A 19 -7.77 12.27 12.67
C ASN A 19 -6.28 11.90 12.54
N THR A 20 -5.44 12.34 13.49
CA THR A 20 -3.96 12.23 13.41
C THR A 20 -3.36 11.24 14.39
N ILE A 21 -4.14 10.73 15.36
CA ILE A 21 -3.66 9.81 16.38
C ILE A 21 -3.13 8.53 15.75
N SER A 22 -1.96 8.08 16.22
CA SER A 22 -1.35 6.85 15.74
C SER A 22 -2.14 5.64 16.21
N MET A 23 -2.40 4.73 15.27
CA MET A 23 -3.01 3.43 15.55
C MET A 23 -1.95 2.31 15.66
N ALA A 24 -0.66 2.63 15.65
CA ALA A 24 0.44 1.66 15.60
C ALA A 24 0.47 0.69 16.79
N LYS A 25 -0.08 1.09 17.94
CA LYS A 25 -0.23 0.22 19.12
C LYS A 25 -1.22 -0.92 18.89
N TYR A 26 -2.16 -0.76 17.96
CA TYR A 26 -3.21 -1.72 17.68
C TYR A 26 -2.86 -2.51 16.41
N PRO A 27 -2.62 -3.83 16.52
CA PRO A 27 -2.28 -4.68 15.38
C PRO A 27 -3.35 -4.66 14.29
N ASP A 28 -2.93 -4.91 13.05
CA ASP A 28 -3.80 -4.94 11.86
C ASP A 28 -4.58 -6.26 11.72
N HIS A 29 -4.98 -6.88 12.84
CA HIS A 29 -5.67 -8.17 12.80
C HIS A 29 -7.10 -8.04 13.36
N PRO A 30 -8.13 -8.44 12.60
CA PRO A 30 -9.52 -8.31 13.00
C PRO A 30 -9.87 -8.92 14.34
N SER A 31 -9.28 -10.07 14.66
CA SER A 31 -9.56 -10.78 15.91
C SER A 31 -9.13 -10.03 17.18
N TRP A 32 -8.32 -8.98 17.09
CA TRP A 32 -7.71 -8.34 18.27
C TRP A 32 -8.61 -7.29 18.93
N TYR A 33 -9.66 -6.83 18.25
CA TYR A 33 -10.53 -5.77 18.73
C TYR A 33 -11.99 -6.21 18.93
N HIS A 34 -12.34 -7.46 18.61
CA HIS A 34 -13.70 -7.95 18.83
C HIS A 34 -14.06 -8.05 20.33
N ASP A 35 -13.10 -8.35 21.19
CA ASP A 35 -13.36 -8.63 22.62
C ASP A 35 -13.00 -7.46 23.56
N ASN A 36 -12.56 -6.31 23.04
CA ASN A 36 -12.19 -5.15 23.85
C ASN A 36 -13.01 -3.90 23.49
N PRO A 37 -14.05 -3.56 24.28
CA PRO A 37 -14.91 -2.41 24.02
C PRO A 37 -14.17 -1.06 23.92
N ALA A 38 -13.07 -0.89 24.68
CA ALA A 38 -12.29 0.35 24.62
C ALA A 38 -11.53 0.47 23.30
N VAL A 39 -11.04 -0.64 22.75
CA VAL A 39 -10.41 -0.66 21.42
C VAL A 39 -11.45 -0.42 20.34
N GLN A 40 -12.65 -1.02 20.45
CA GLN A 40 -13.73 -0.74 19.49
C GLN A 40 -14.13 0.72 19.46
N LEU A 41 -14.30 1.35 20.63
CA LEU A 41 -14.62 2.77 20.72
C LEU A 41 -13.51 3.63 20.11
N PHE A 42 -12.25 3.30 20.38
CA PHE A 42 -11.10 3.97 19.77
C PHE A 42 -11.13 3.89 18.23
N LEU A 43 -11.36 2.69 17.68
CA LEU A 43 -11.43 2.48 16.22
C LEU A 43 -12.62 3.24 15.61
N GLN A 44 -13.79 3.21 16.27
CA GLN A 44 -14.97 3.96 15.84
C GLN A 44 -14.72 5.47 15.82
N GLN A 45 -14.05 6.00 16.84
CA GLN A 45 -13.69 7.43 16.89
C GLN A 45 -12.68 7.81 15.81
N CYS A 46 -11.63 6.98 15.60
CA CYS A 46 -10.70 7.19 14.50
C CYS A 46 -11.43 7.21 13.16
N ARG A 47 -12.36 6.26 12.94
CA ARG A 47 -13.13 6.20 11.70
C ARG A 47 -14.05 7.40 11.51
N ALA A 48 -14.76 7.81 12.55
CA ALA A 48 -15.68 8.95 12.54
C ALA A 48 -14.97 10.29 12.30
N CYS A 49 -13.71 10.40 12.72
CA CYS A 49 -12.87 11.57 12.46
C CYS A 49 -11.96 11.40 11.23
N GLU A 50 -12.29 10.47 10.33
CA GLU A 50 -11.61 10.27 9.05
C GLU A 50 -10.10 10.03 9.17
N ASN A 51 -9.67 9.34 10.23
CA ASN A 51 -8.27 8.98 10.41
C ASN A 51 -7.76 8.17 9.20
N PRO A 52 -6.69 8.62 8.52
CA PRO A 52 -6.22 7.97 7.28
C PRO A 52 -5.83 6.51 7.45
N GLU A 53 -5.24 6.12 8.59
CA GLU A 53 -4.85 4.73 8.87
C GLU A 53 -6.10 3.87 9.11
N SER A 54 -7.12 4.41 9.78
CA SER A 54 -8.40 3.71 9.98
C SER A 54 -9.10 3.46 8.64
N ILE A 55 -9.16 4.49 7.78
CA ILE A 55 -9.75 4.38 6.44
C ILE A 55 -8.97 3.37 5.60
N PHE A 56 -7.63 3.44 5.63
CA PHE A 56 -6.78 2.55 4.88
C PHE A 56 -6.97 1.09 5.29
N ARG A 57 -6.98 0.77 6.59
CA ARG A 57 -7.17 -0.61 7.09
C ARG A 57 -8.48 -1.22 6.61
N GLU A 58 -9.58 -0.50 6.78
CA GLU A 58 -10.92 -0.95 6.34
C GLU A 58 -10.95 -1.16 4.83
N ALA A 59 -10.50 -0.17 4.06
CA ALA A 59 -10.47 -0.24 2.60
C ALA A 59 -9.57 -1.37 2.09
N PHE A 60 -8.42 -1.59 2.74
CA PHE A 60 -7.45 -2.63 2.41
C PHE A 60 -8.06 -4.03 2.57
N GLU A 61 -8.71 -4.29 3.71
CA GLU A 61 -9.37 -5.58 3.95
C GLU A 61 -10.52 -5.81 2.96
N VAL A 62 -11.38 -4.82 2.76
CA VAL A 62 -12.51 -4.92 1.82
C VAL A 62 -12.01 -5.17 0.38
N PHE A 63 -10.97 -4.45 -0.05
CA PHE A 63 -10.40 -4.64 -1.38
C PHE A 63 -9.76 -6.02 -1.54
N PHE A 64 -8.84 -6.41 -0.64
CA PHE A 64 -8.08 -7.65 -0.83
C PHE A 64 -8.89 -8.90 -0.46
N MET A 65 -9.64 -8.90 0.63
CA MET A 65 -10.36 -10.09 1.12
C MET A 65 -11.68 -10.31 0.41
N GLN A 66 -12.47 -9.24 0.26
CA GLN A 66 -13.80 -9.33 -0.36
C GLN A 66 -13.73 -9.09 -1.87
N GLY A 67 -12.63 -8.50 -2.35
CA GLY A 67 -12.46 -8.21 -3.76
C GLY A 67 -13.30 -7.04 -4.26
N ASN A 68 -13.79 -6.18 -3.36
CA ASN A 68 -14.56 -5.03 -3.79
C ASN A 68 -13.63 -3.92 -4.28
N VAL A 69 -13.64 -3.68 -5.59
CA VAL A 69 -12.78 -2.68 -6.25
C VAL A 69 -13.15 -1.26 -5.83
N GLU A 70 -14.39 -0.99 -5.41
CA GLU A 70 -14.81 0.32 -4.92
C GLU A 70 -14.05 0.74 -3.65
N ALA A 71 -13.57 -0.22 -2.86
CA ALA A 71 -12.75 0.07 -1.69
C ALA A 71 -11.42 0.75 -2.04
N LEU A 72 -10.98 0.70 -3.30
CA LEU A 72 -9.85 1.51 -3.78
C LEU A 72 -10.08 3.02 -3.54
N TYR A 73 -11.33 3.48 -3.57
CA TYR A 73 -11.67 4.88 -3.26
C TYR A 73 -11.28 5.26 -1.83
N GLY A 74 -11.54 4.39 -0.84
CA GLY A 74 -11.11 4.60 0.54
C GLY A 74 -9.58 4.71 0.66
N MET A 75 -8.84 3.84 -0.03
CA MET A 75 -7.37 3.94 -0.05
C MET A 75 -6.88 5.24 -0.71
N ARG A 76 -7.57 5.74 -1.75
CA ARG A 76 -7.24 7.04 -2.37
C ARG A 76 -7.45 8.21 -1.43
N ILE A 77 -8.51 8.19 -0.61
CA ILE A 77 -8.73 9.19 0.43
C ILE A 77 -7.56 9.18 1.42
N ALA A 78 -7.21 8.01 1.96
CA ALA A 78 -6.09 7.88 2.89
C ALA A 78 -4.77 8.35 2.28
N ALA A 79 -4.52 7.98 1.01
CA ALA A 79 -3.32 8.41 0.29
C ALA A 79 -3.24 9.92 0.09
N THR A 80 -4.36 10.56 -0.24
CA THR A 80 -4.45 12.03 -0.42
C THR A 80 -4.24 12.76 0.90
N ALA A 81 -4.62 12.14 2.03
CA ALA A 81 -4.31 12.59 3.38
C ALA A 81 -2.86 12.30 3.82
N GLY A 82 -2.00 11.78 2.92
CA GLY A 82 -0.57 11.57 3.18
C GLY A 82 -0.20 10.19 3.72
N HIS A 83 -1.14 9.24 3.78
CA HIS A 83 -0.85 7.89 4.24
C HIS A 83 0.06 7.13 3.26
N MET A 84 1.27 6.78 3.70
CA MET A 84 2.32 6.22 2.83
C MET A 84 1.95 4.88 2.19
N GLU A 85 1.45 3.91 2.96
CA GLU A 85 1.11 2.60 2.40
C GLU A 85 -0.06 2.66 1.41
N ALA A 86 -1.09 3.48 1.71
CA ALA A 86 -2.20 3.76 0.82
C ALA A 86 -1.73 4.41 -0.49
N ALA A 87 -0.90 5.45 -0.40
CA ALA A 87 -0.29 6.12 -1.55
C ALA A 87 0.50 5.14 -2.43
N TYR A 88 1.30 4.30 -1.80
CA TYR A 88 2.08 3.28 -2.47
C TYR A 88 1.19 2.27 -3.22
N ILE A 89 0.23 1.64 -2.53
CA ILE A 89 -0.58 0.58 -3.14
C ILE A 89 -1.53 1.13 -4.22
N VAL A 90 -2.15 2.31 -4.00
CA VAL A 90 -3.00 2.98 -5.00
C VAL A 90 -2.21 3.27 -6.27
N GLY A 91 -1.00 3.79 -6.12
CA GLY A 91 -0.13 4.07 -7.26
C GLY A 91 0.26 2.80 -8.00
N LEU A 92 0.65 1.74 -7.28
CA LEU A 92 1.01 0.47 -7.89
C LEU A 92 -0.17 -0.22 -8.60
N LEU A 93 -1.37 -0.19 -8.03
CA LEU A 93 -2.59 -0.69 -8.67
C LEU A 93 -2.91 0.10 -9.95
N GLY A 94 -2.78 1.43 -9.89
CA GLY A 94 -2.94 2.30 -11.07
C GLY A 94 -1.95 2.01 -12.19
N MET A 95 -0.68 1.68 -11.86
CA MET A 95 0.33 1.27 -12.85
C MET A 95 -0.04 -0.02 -13.61
N SER A 96 -0.97 -0.82 -13.06
CA SER A 96 -1.54 -2.00 -13.70
C SER A 96 -2.86 -1.73 -14.42
N GLY A 97 -3.26 -0.46 -14.52
CA GLY A 97 -4.50 -0.03 -15.16
C GLY A 97 -5.74 -0.22 -14.29
N ILE A 98 -5.57 -0.38 -12.97
CA ILE A 98 -6.68 -0.55 -12.03
C ILE A 98 -7.06 0.82 -11.47
N GLY A 99 -8.27 1.26 -11.76
CA GLY A 99 -8.87 2.46 -11.18
C GLY A 99 -8.31 3.81 -11.66
N GLN A 100 -7.28 3.86 -12.50
CA GLN A 100 -6.79 5.06 -13.19
C GLN A 100 -5.91 4.69 -14.39
N SER A 101 -5.58 5.67 -15.24
CA SER A 101 -4.57 5.48 -16.29
C SER A 101 -3.17 5.28 -15.69
N LYS A 102 -2.27 4.66 -16.45
CA LYS A 102 -0.89 4.43 -15.98
C LYS A 102 -0.13 5.74 -15.81
N GLU A 103 -0.38 6.69 -16.69
CA GLU A 103 0.21 8.02 -16.69
C GLU A 103 -0.19 8.78 -15.42
N ASP A 104 -1.49 8.79 -15.09
CA ASP A 104 -2.00 9.41 -13.85
C ASP A 104 -1.44 8.72 -12.61
N ALA A 105 -1.35 7.38 -12.63
CA ALA A 105 -0.79 6.62 -11.53
C ALA A 105 0.68 6.97 -11.26
N LEU A 106 1.43 7.16 -12.34
CA LEU A 106 2.84 7.46 -12.30
C LEU A 106 3.09 8.90 -11.85
N GLU A 107 2.27 9.85 -12.31
CA GLU A 107 2.31 11.23 -11.84
C GLU A 107 1.94 11.32 -10.35
N PHE A 108 0.92 10.58 -9.92
CA PHE A 108 0.54 10.43 -8.52
C PHE A 108 1.70 9.90 -7.68
N LEU A 109 2.33 8.80 -8.08
CA LEU A 109 3.49 8.24 -7.39
C LEU A 109 4.71 9.18 -7.38
N CYS A 110 4.98 9.85 -8.50
CA CYS A 110 6.11 10.79 -8.59
C CYS A 110 5.91 12.00 -7.68
N SER A 111 4.73 12.61 -7.70
CA SER A 111 4.39 13.76 -6.87
C SER A 111 4.40 13.41 -5.38
N LEU A 112 3.87 12.25 -5.00
CA LEU A 112 3.93 11.77 -3.62
C LEU A 112 5.35 11.49 -3.15
N ASN A 113 6.18 10.87 -4.00
CA ASN A 113 7.57 10.64 -3.64
C ASN A 113 8.34 11.95 -3.45
N GLN A 114 8.07 12.96 -4.26
CA GLN A 114 8.66 14.29 -4.11
C GLN A 114 8.24 14.98 -2.81
N ARG A 115 6.98 14.84 -2.39
CA ARG A 115 6.46 15.46 -1.16
C ARG A 115 6.90 14.73 0.11
N ASN A 116 6.86 13.40 0.09
CA ASN A 116 6.93 12.58 1.30
C ASN A 116 8.20 11.74 1.41
N ASN A 117 9.08 11.75 0.40
CA ASN A 117 10.29 10.92 0.32
C ASN A 117 10.00 9.46 0.71
N ILE A 118 9.13 8.81 -0.07
CA ILE A 118 8.60 7.49 0.26
C ILE A 118 9.75 6.49 0.40
N ASP A 119 9.87 5.88 1.58
CA ASP A 119 10.68 4.70 1.76
C ASP A 119 10.00 3.51 1.06
N MET A 120 10.32 3.32 -0.21
CA MET A 120 9.77 2.24 -1.02
C MET A 120 10.01 0.86 -0.40
N LYS A 121 11.20 0.61 0.18
CA LYS A 121 11.53 -0.69 0.79
C LYS A 121 10.73 -0.90 2.07
N GLY A 122 10.75 0.07 2.99
CA GLY A 122 9.99 -0.01 4.24
C GLY A 122 8.48 -0.10 4.01
N THR A 123 7.95 0.65 3.05
CA THR A 123 6.52 0.62 2.69
C THR A 123 6.12 -0.72 2.10
N ARG A 124 6.94 -1.28 1.20
CA ARG A 124 6.76 -2.63 0.66
C ARG A 124 6.75 -3.68 1.77
N ASP A 125 7.69 -3.61 2.70
CA ASP A 125 7.81 -4.57 3.79
C ASP A 125 6.63 -4.45 4.77
N ALA A 126 6.12 -3.25 5.00
CA ALA A 126 4.89 -3.01 5.77
C ALA A 126 3.67 -3.64 5.09
N LEU A 127 3.46 -3.37 3.80
CA LEU A 127 2.36 -3.97 3.03
C LEU A 127 2.46 -5.50 2.98
N ARG A 128 3.67 -6.05 2.80
CA ARG A 128 3.89 -7.50 2.85
C ARG A 128 3.48 -8.08 4.20
N ARG A 129 3.81 -7.43 5.31
CA ARG A 129 3.38 -7.86 6.65
C ARG A 129 1.86 -7.83 6.79
N ARG A 130 1.18 -6.80 6.26
CA ARG A 130 -0.30 -6.75 6.27
C ARG A 130 -0.92 -7.87 5.46
N LEU A 131 -0.46 -8.09 4.24
CA LEU A 131 -0.94 -9.18 3.38
C LEU A 131 -0.71 -10.56 3.99
N SER A 132 0.40 -10.76 4.71
CA SER A 132 0.65 -12.03 5.41
C SER A 132 -0.34 -12.33 6.55
N ARG A 133 -1.06 -11.30 7.02
CA ARG A 133 -2.11 -11.42 8.05
C ARG A 133 -3.49 -11.58 7.45
N VAL A 134 -3.63 -11.40 6.14
CA VAL A 134 -4.88 -11.64 5.42
C VAL A 134 -5.01 -13.14 5.15
N TRP A 135 -6.12 -13.72 5.58
CA TRP A 135 -6.33 -15.17 5.54
C TRP A 135 -6.59 -15.69 4.12
N ASN A 136 -7.21 -14.86 3.28
CA ASN A 136 -7.49 -15.14 1.89
C ASN A 136 -7.56 -13.82 1.11
N VAL A 137 -6.99 -13.81 -0.09
CA VAL A 137 -7.21 -12.72 -1.05
C VAL A 137 -8.16 -13.21 -2.14
N ALA A 138 -9.13 -12.37 -2.50
CA ALA A 138 -10.12 -12.68 -3.50
C ALA A 138 -9.45 -13.03 -4.83
N ARG A 139 -9.92 -14.12 -5.46
CA ARG A 139 -9.26 -14.69 -6.65
C ARG A 139 -9.15 -13.69 -7.81
N HIS A 140 -10.19 -12.91 -8.05
CA HIS A 140 -10.15 -11.91 -9.13
C HIS A 140 -9.20 -10.76 -8.81
N ILE A 141 -8.94 -10.45 -7.54
CA ILE A 141 -7.88 -9.50 -7.14
C ILE A 141 -6.51 -10.09 -7.46
N VAL A 142 -6.29 -11.37 -7.18
CA VAL A 142 -5.07 -12.09 -7.59
C VAL A 142 -4.89 -12.03 -9.11
N ASP A 143 -5.94 -12.29 -9.88
CA ASP A 143 -5.89 -12.29 -11.34
C ASP A 143 -5.56 -10.91 -11.92
N MET A 144 -5.85 -9.82 -11.19
CA MET A 144 -5.42 -8.47 -11.57
C MET A 144 -3.89 -8.29 -11.54
N PHE A 145 -3.15 -9.15 -10.83
CA PHE A 145 -1.69 -9.08 -10.77
C PHE A 145 -0.97 -9.83 -11.93
N TYR A 146 -1.68 -10.23 -13.00
CA TYR A 146 -1.07 -10.94 -14.13
C TYR A 146 -0.15 -10.03 -14.98
N TYR A 147 1.08 -10.50 -15.16
CA TYR A 147 2.27 -9.82 -15.70
C TYR A 147 2.13 -9.10 -17.05
N GLY A 148 1.21 -9.53 -17.91
CA GLY A 148 1.20 -9.15 -19.33
C GLY A 148 0.90 -7.68 -19.61
N LYS A 149 0.50 -6.88 -18.59
CA LYS A 149 -0.04 -5.54 -18.80
C LYS A 149 0.87 -4.38 -18.41
N ILE A 150 1.92 -4.57 -17.61
CA ILE A 150 2.83 -3.47 -17.21
C ILE A 150 3.96 -3.33 -18.23
N LYS A 151 3.64 -2.82 -19.43
CA LYS A 151 4.64 -2.30 -20.37
C LYS A 151 4.88 -0.83 -20.07
N PHE A 152 6.15 -0.45 -19.99
CA PHE A 152 6.58 0.94 -19.86
C PHE A 152 7.28 1.35 -21.15
N ASN A 153 6.84 2.48 -21.69
CA ASN A 153 7.42 3.05 -22.90
C ASN A 153 8.82 3.59 -22.60
N HIS A 154 9.61 3.79 -23.65
CA HIS A 154 10.98 4.31 -23.54
C HIS A 154 11.08 5.54 -22.62
N CYS A 155 11.97 5.51 -21.62
CA CYS A 155 12.36 6.71 -20.88
C CYS A 155 13.52 7.42 -21.59
N SER A 156 13.22 8.56 -22.22
CA SER A 156 14.23 9.41 -22.90
C SER A 156 15.36 9.85 -21.97
N ALA A 157 15.08 10.09 -20.68
CA ALA A 157 16.06 10.52 -19.71
C ALA A 157 17.01 9.41 -19.21
N CYS A 158 16.67 8.13 -19.45
CA CYS A 158 17.44 6.99 -18.93
C CYS A 158 18.01 6.10 -20.05
N ASN A 159 17.89 6.52 -21.32
CA ASN A 159 18.35 5.81 -22.53
C ASN A 159 18.00 4.32 -22.61
N ASN A 160 16.97 3.91 -21.87
CA ASN A 160 16.14 2.73 -22.05
C ASN A 160 16.79 1.46 -22.61
N ASN A 161 18.02 1.13 -22.19
CA ASN A 161 18.62 -0.19 -22.45
C ASN A 161 17.59 -1.25 -22.06
N GLU A 162 17.34 -2.22 -22.92
CA GLU A 162 16.29 -3.23 -22.79
C GLU A 162 16.24 -3.86 -21.39
N TRP A 163 15.44 -3.31 -20.49
CA TRP A 163 15.18 -3.94 -19.20
C TRP A 163 14.03 -4.93 -19.39
N CYS A 164 14.25 -5.94 -20.25
CA CYS A 164 13.41 -7.13 -20.34
C CYS A 164 13.60 -7.92 -19.04
N PHE A 165 12.72 -7.68 -18.06
CA PHE A 165 12.82 -8.27 -16.73
C PHE A 165 12.39 -9.74 -16.70
N VAL A 166 13.20 -10.63 -17.27
CA VAL A 166 13.28 -12.00 -16.75
C VAL A 166 14.09 -11.91 -15.44
N ILE A 167 13.39 -12.03 -14.32
CA ILE A 167 14.07 -12.23 -13.03
C ILE A 167 13.94 -13.73 -12.80
N GLU A 168 14.92 -14.49 -13.29
CA GLU A 168 15.12 -15.87 -12.86
C GLU A 168 15.65 -15.85 -11.41
N GLY A 169 14.96 -16.56 -10.52
CA GLY A 169 15.31 -16.69 -9.11
C GLY A 169 14.91 -15.51 -8.20
N TRP A 170 15.21 -15.65 -6.90
CA TRP A 170 15.05 -14.56 -5.94
C TRP A 170 16.03 -13.43 -6.26
N PRO A 171 15.58 -12.17 -6.37
CA PRO A 171 16.45 -11.07 -6.74
C PRO A 171 17.48 -10.74 -5.65
N THR A 172 18.69 -10.34 -6.06
CA THR A 172 19.75 -9.86 -5.16
C THR A 172 19.36 -8.55 -4.47
N GLU A 173 20.07 -8.14 -3.40
CA GLU A 173 19.78 -6.87 -2.70
C GLU A 173 19.81 -5.65 -3.65
N ALA A 174 20.75 -5.61 -4.60
CA ALA A 174 20.80 -4.57 -5.65
C ALA A 174 19.57 -4.59 -6.60
N LYS A 175 18.92 -5.76 -6.74
CA LYS A 175 17.69 -5.90 -7.52
C LYS A 175 16.46 -5.40 -6.75
N ILE A 176 16.44 -5.54 -5.42
CA ILE A 176 15.28 -5.30 -4.53
C ILE A 176 15.29 -3.92 -3.86
N ASN A 177 16.47 -3.39 -3.54
CA ASN A 177 16.60 -2.19 -2.75
C ASN A 177 16.70 -0.92 -3.63
N PRO A 178 15.70 -0.01 -3.56
CA PRO A 178 15.63 1.17 -4.42
C PRO A 178 16.75 2.19 -4.24
N SER A 179 17.51 2.10 -3.14
CA SER A 179 18.70 2.93 -2.92
C SER A 179 19.81 2.67 -3.94
N PHE A 180 19.89 1.46 -4.50
CA PHE A 180 20.88 1.10 -5.51
C PHE A 180 20.46 1.45 -6.93
N TRP A 181 19.27 2.03 -7.12
CA TRP A 181 18.75 2.33 -8.44
C TRP A 181 19.19 3.72 -8.87
N THR A 182 20.05 3.78 -9.89
CA THR A 182 20.65 5.01 -10.43
C THR A 182 19.80 5.69 -11.52
N CYS A 183 18.54 5.28 -11.69
CA CYS A 183 17.63 5.82 -12.71
C CYS A 183 16.71 6.94 -12.18
N CYS A 184 16.00 7.60 -13.09
CA CYS A 184 15.04 8.65 -12.73
C CYS A 184 13.86 8.09 -11.91
N ASN A 185 13.16 8.96 -11.16
CA ASN A 185 12.05 8.59 -10.29
C ASN A 185 10.95 7.79 -11.02
N ARG A 186 10.69 8.15 -12.29
CA ARG A 186 9.72 7.47 -13.16
C ARG A 186 10.11 6.01 -13.40
N CYS A 187 11.38 5.76 -13.71
CA CYS A 187 11.92 4.41 -13.87
C CYS A 187 11.98 3.64 -12.55
N LYS A 188 12.22 4.31 -11.42
CA LYS A 188 12.16 3.67 -10.09
C LYS A 188 10.76 3.13 -9.81
N TRP A 189 9.72 3.95 -9.97
CA TRP A 189 8.34 3.50 -9.75
C TRP A 189 7.88 2.42 -10.71
N HIS A 190 8.31 2.48 -11.98
CA HIS A 190 8.05 1.39 -12.92
C HIS A 190 8.73 0.09 -12.48
N ARG A 191 10.00 0.14 -12.06
CA ARG A 191 10.72 -1.03 -11.57
C ARG A 191 10.07 -1.60 -10.30
N GLU A 192 9.65 -0.73 -9.40
CA GLU A 192 8.95 -1.13 -8.17
C GLU A 192 7.60 -1.79 -8.48
N SER A 193 6.83 -1.26 -9.44
CA SER A 193 5.56 -1.90 -9.83
C SER A 193 5.78 -3.27 -10.46
N VAL A 194 6.76 -3.43 -11.34
CA VAL A 194 7.12 -4.75 -11.88
C VAL A 194 7.55 -5.69 -10.78
N PHE A 195 8.35 -5.24 -9.80
CA PHE A 195 8.82 -6.08 -8.71
C PHE A 195 7.69 -6.50 -7.76
N TRP A 196 6.89 -5.54 -7.29
CA TRP A 196 5.78 -5.78 -6.37
C TRP A 196 4.80 -6.80 -6.92
N PHE A 197 4.42 -6.70 -8.20
CA PHE A 197 3.47 -7.64 -8.80
C PHE A 197 4.02 -9.09 -8.85
N LYS A 198 5.34 -9.27 -9.00
CA LYS A 198 6.04 -10.58 -8.90
C LYS A 198 5.90 -11.14 -7.50
N VAL A 199 6.24 -10.31 -6.52
CA VAL A 199 6.17 -10.64 -5.10
C VAL A 199 4.73 -11.01 -4.73
N MET A 200 3.75 -10.18 -5.08
CA MET A 200 2.34 -10.44 -4.80
C MET A 200 1.87 -11.78 -5.34
N ARG A 201 2.22 -12.13 -6.58
CA ARG A 201 1.85 -13.44 -7.15
C ARG A 201 2.42 -14.62 -6.34
N VAL A 202 3.64 -14.51 -5.82
CA VAL A 202 4.27 -15.58 -5.03
C VAL A 202 3.69 -15.65 -3.61
N TYR A 203 3.43 -14.51 -2.98
CA TYR A 203 3.01 -14.45 -1.58
C TYR A 203 1.50 -14.57 -1.37
N VAL A 204 0.70 -14.10 -2.32
CA VAL A 204 -0.76 -13.97 -2.19
C VAL A 204 -1.51 -15.13 -2.87
N VAL A 205 -0.80 -15.98 -3.61
CA VAL A 205 -1.37 -17.20 -4.19
C VAL A 205 -0.77 -18.42 -3.48
N PRO A 206 -1.32 -18.85 -2.33
CA PRO A 206 -0.94 -20.12 -1.72
C PRO A 206 -1.20 -21.24 -2.73
N GLY A 207 -0.16 -21.98 -3.09
CA GLY A 207 -0.30 -23.14 -3.97
C GLY A 207 -0.45 -22.82 -5.46
N ASN A 208 0.23 -21.78 -5.98
CA ASN A 208 0.52 -21.72 -7.42
C ASN A 208 1.84 -22.45 -7.72
N PRO A 209 1.82 -23.75 -8.09
CA PRO A 209 2.97 -24.39 -8.70
C PRO A 209 3.11 -23.84 -10.12
N TYR A 210 3.70 -22.66 -10.29
CA TYR A 210 4.31 -22.38 -11.59
C TYR A 210 5.71 -22.98 -11.61
N PRO A 211 6.08 -23.64 -12.72
CA PRO A 211 7.09 -24.68 -12.70
C PRO A 211 8.46 -24.04 -12.51
N TYR A 212 9.26 -24.69 -11.67
CA TYR A 212 10.69 -24.70 -11.87
C TYR A 212 10.92 -25.33 -13.24
N ASN A 213 11.26 -24.53 -14.24
CA ASN A 213 12.01 -24.90 -15.43
C ASN A 213 12.70 -23.64 -15.94
#